data_AF-A0A7W2QW58-F1
#
_entry.id   AF-A0A7W2QW58-F1
#
_cell.length_a   1.000
_cell.length_b   1.000
_cell.length_c   1.000
_cell.angle_alpha   90.00
_cell.angle_beta   90.00
_cell.angle_gamma   90.00
#
_symmetry.space_group_name_H-M   'P 1'
#
loop_
_entity.id
_entity.type
_entity.pdbx_description
1 polymer ?
#
loop_
_entity_poly.entity_id
_entity_poly.type
_entity_poly.pdbx_seq_one_letter_code
_entity_poly.pdbx_strand_id
1 'polypeptide(L)' 'MTRLMLIALLAMTLPLSAAPAPFYLWQSLVTGRYLCVPHNPGKGWVRHAGPYNNAACRSH' A
#
# COMPACT_ATOMS: atom_id res chain seq x y z
N MET A 1 -16.62 -36.62 16.70
CA MET A 1 -15.51 -36.50 15.73
C MET A 1 -15.58 -35.18 14.94
N THR A 2 -16.63 -34.91 14.17
CA THR A 2 -16.74 -33.74 13.27
C THR A 2 -16.59 -32.38 13.96
N ARG A 3 -17.21 -32.19 15.15
CA ARG A 3 -17.12 -30.92 15.90
C ARG A 3 -15.70 -30.61 16.38
N LEU A 4 -14.94 -31.64 16.76
CA LEU A 4 -13.55 -31.50 17.19
C LEU A 4 -12.64 -31.10 16.02
N MET A 5 -12.89 -31.62 14.82
CA MET A 5 -12.16 -31.21 13.62
C MET A 5 -12.44 -29.75 13.23
N LEU A 6 -13.68 -29.29 13.32
CA LEU A 6 -14.03 -27.89 13.06
C LEU A 6 -13.33 -26.93 14.03
N ILE A 7 -13.24 -27.27 15.32
CA ILE A 7 -12.55 -26.46 16.32
C ILE A 7 -11.04 -26.41 16.04
N ALA A 8 -10.44 -27.55 15.69
CA ALA A 8 -9.02 -27.60 15.35
C ALA A 8 -8.69 -26.78 14.10
N LEU A 9 -9.58 -26.76 13.10
CA LEU A 9 -9.40 -25.98 11.88
C LEU A 9 -9.50 -24.47 12.14
N LEU A 10 -10.41 -24.06 13.03
CA LEU A 10 -10.58 -22.65 13.41
C LEU A 10 -9.41 -22.14 14.26
N ALA A 11 -8.78 -23.00 15.06
CA ALA A 11 -7.61 -22.66 15.86
C ALA A 11 -6.35 -22.39 15.02
N MET A 12 -6.31 -22.81 13.74
CA MET A 12 -5.18 -22.62 12.84
C MET A 12 -5.21 -21.28 12.08
N THR A 13 -6.23 -20.43 12.25
CA THR A 13 -6.28 -19.14 11.56
C THR A 13 -5.36 -18.12 12.24
N LEU A 14 -4.25 -17.77 11.59
CA LEU A 14 -3.37 -16.69 12.02
C LEU A 14 -3.88 -15.35 11.48
N PRO A 15 -4.00 -14.29 12.31
CA PRO A 15 -4.30 -12.96 11.82
C PRO A 15 -3.12 -12.44 11.01
N LEU A 16 -3.34 -12.15 9.73
CA LEU A 16 -2.35 -11.52 8.87
C LEU A 16 -2.60 -10.00 8.85
N SER A 17 -1.67 -9.24 9.41
CA SER A 17 -1.72 -7.77 9.37
C SER A 17 -1.10 -7.28 8.06
N ALA A 18 -1.91 -6.64 7.21
CA ALA A 18 -1.42 -5.95 6.03
C ALA A 18 -1.02 -4.52 6.44
N ALA A 19 0.27 -4.19 6.33
CA ALA A 19 0.70 -2.81 6.46
C ALA A 19 0.05 -1.96 5.34
N PRO A 20 -0.26 -0.67 5.59
CA PRO A 20 -0.73 0.23 4.56
C PRO A 20 0.24 0.26 3.38
N ALA A 21 -0.29 0.25 2.15
CA ALA A 21 0.55 0.34 0.96
C ALA A 21 1.33 1.68 0.98
N PRO A 22 2.63 1.67 0.65
CA PRO A 22 3.41 2.91 0.60
C PRO A 22 2.95 3.79 -0.56
N PHE A 23 2.79 5.08 -0.29
CA PHE A 23 2.52 6.09 -1.30
C PHE A 23 3.80 6.81 -1.72
N TYR A 24 3.84 7.28 -2.97
CA TYR A 24 4.96 8.03 -3.50
C TYR A 24 4.46 9.32 -4.15
N LEU A 25 5.24 10.37 -4.01
CA LEU A 25 5.01 11.62 -4.73
C LEU A 25 5.68 11.51 -6.09
N TRP A 26 4.87 11.52 -7.15
CA TRP A 26 5.32 11.46 -8.54
C TRP A 26 5.25 12.84 -9.17
N GLN A 27 6.26 13.21 -9.93
CA GLN A 27 6.29 14.45 -10.69
C GLN A 27 6.13 14.17 -12.18
N SER A 28 5.23 14.90 -12.84
CA SER A 28 5.06 14.86 -14.28
C SER A 28 6.26 15.52 -14.95
N LEU A 29 6.92 14.81 -15.86
CA LEU A 29 8.01 15.36 -16.69
C LEU A 29 7.50 16.35 -17.74
N VAL A 30 6.20 16.32 -18.07
CA VAL A 30 5.58 17.20 -19.07
C VAL A 30 5.13 18.52 -18.46
N THR A 31 4.57 18.48 -17.25
CA THR A 31 3.92 19.66 -16.63
C THR A 31 4.56 20.11 -15.33
N GLY A 32 5.47 19.32 -14.75
CA GLY A 32 6.03 19.56 -13.42
C GLY A 32 5.06 19.33 -12.26
N ARG A 33 3.79 19.00 -12.53
CA ARG A 33 2.75 18.78 -11.50
C ARG A 33 3.01 17.50 -10.72
N TYR A 34 2.57 17.51 -9.46
CA TYR A 34 2.70 16.38 -8.55
C TYR A 34 1.42 15.54 -8.43
N LEU A 35 1.58 14.25 -8.23
CA LEU A 35 0.53 13.26 -7.98
C LEU A 35 0.99 12.30 -6.87
N CYS A 36 0.14 12.07 -5.86
CA CYS A 36 0.41 11.10 -4.81
C CYS A 36 -0.35 9.79 -5.06
N VAL A 37 0.36 8.72 -5.41
CA VAL A 37 -0.22 7.38 -5.66
C VAL A 37 0.79 6.27 -5.32
N PRO A 38 0.33 5.06 -4.95
CA PRO A 38 1.23 3.99 -4.50
C PRO A 38 1.97 3.29 -5.66
N HIS A 39 1.46 3.35 -6.88
CA HIS A 39 2.08 2.73 -8.06
C HIS A 39 2.65 3.78 -9.01
N ASN A 40 3.52 3.35 -9.93
CA ASN A 40 4.03 4.21 -11.00
C ASN A 40 2.86 4.60 -11.95
N PRO A 41 2.60 5.90 -12.22
CA PRO A 41 1.54 6.32 -13.14
C PRO A 41 1.84 6.02 -14.61
N GLY A 42 3.09 5.70 -14.95
CA GLY A 42 3.53 5.33 -16.29
C GLY A 42 4.56 6.29 -16.87
N LYS A 43 4.73 6.21 -18.20
CA LYS A 43 5.69 7.04 -18.94
C LYS A 43 5.44 8.53 -18.70
N GLY A 44 6.50 9.31 -18.53
CA GLY A 44 6.40 10.74 -18.27
C GLY A 44 6.26 11.11 -16.80
N TRP A 45 6.46 10.16 -15.89
CA TRP A 45 6.49 10.39 -14.44
C TRP A 45 7.82 9.93 -13.85
N VAL A 46 8.30 10.69 -12.88
CA VAL A 46 9.47 10.34 -12.06
C VAL A 46 9.09 10.37 -10.59
N ARG A 47 9.63 9.45 -9.79
CA ARG A 47 9.44 9.47 -8.34
C ARG A 47 10.21 10.65 -7.77
N HIS A 48 9.50 11.56 -7.13
CA HIS A 48 10.07 12.76 -6.50
C HIS A 48 10.36 12.53 -5.01
N ALA A 49 9.45 11.88 -4.28
CA ALA A 49 9.60 11.62 -2.84
C ALA A 49 8.80 10.39 -2.36
N GLY A 50 9.01 10.01 -1.10
CA GLY A 50 8.40 8.85 -0.43
C GLY A 50 9.42 7.79 -0.03
N PRO A 51 9.00 6.70 0.63
CA PRO A 51 7.61 6.28 0.84
C PRO A 51 6.87 7.08 1.93
N TYR A 52 5.57 7.31 1.72
CA TYR A 52 4.63 7.86 2.70
C TYR A 52 3.65 6.78 3.18
N ASN A 53 3.21 6.88 4.43
CA ASN A 53 2.22 5.99 5.02
C ASN A 53 0.77 6.42 4.77
N ASN A 54 0.54 7.49 4.00
CA ASN A 54 -0.76 8.08 3.75
C ASN A 54 -0.92 8.56 2.31
N ALA A 55 -2.17 8.59 1.84
CA ALA A 55 -2.52 8.99 0.48
C ALA A 55 -2.36 10.50 0.19
N ALA A 56 -2.00 11.30 1.19
CA ALA A 56 -1.75 12.73 1.02
C ALA A 56 -0.27 13.05 0.77
N CYS A 57 0.63 12.06 0.87
CA CYS A 57 2.08 12.24 0.77
C CYS A 57 2.61 13.34 1.73
N ARG A 58 2.15 13.32 2.99
CA ARG A 58 2.58 14.27 4.03
C ARG A 58 3.40 13.57 5.10
N SER A 59 4.45 14.25 5.57
CA SER A 59 5.09 13.96 6.85
C SER A 59 4.08 14.32 7.95
N HIS A 60 3.77 13.38 8.85
CA HIS A 60 2.93 13.66 10.01
C HIS A 60 3.65 14.58 11.00
#